data_AF-A0A8A1LMB6-F1
#
_entry.id   AF-A0A8A1LMB6-F1
#
_cell.length_a   1.000
_cell.length_b   1.000
_cell.length_c   1.000
_cell.angle_alpha   90.00
_cell.angle_beta   90.00
_cell.angle_gamma   90.00
#
_symmetry.space_group_name_H-M   'P 1'
#
loop_
_entity.id
_entity.type
_entity.pdbx_description
1 polymer ?
#
loop_
_entity_poly.entity_id
_entity_poly.type
_entity_poly.pdbx_seq_one_letter_code
_entity_poly.pdbx_strand_id
1 'polypeptide(L)'
;MTANPELKKVTFPALENVSAGILIDGDFDEIHLPALKHVAYLIVKSTGDLDCRALGKNLSSLVFHPNPSTDEGKGFTCWTFDENNRYNSSDPNPTSPNPNPTTPNPEKKSEGVLVRAGLLGSLFSLMVMAIF
;
A
#
# COMPACT_ATOMS: atom_id res chain seq x y z
N MET A 1 5.31 -4.15 -39.05
CA MET A 1 6.26 -3.29 -38.31
C MET A 1 5.51 -2.79 -37.10
N THR A 2 5.67 -3.44 -35.96
CA THR A 2 5.07 -3.00 -34.70
C THR A 2 5.87 -1.78 -34.25
N ALA A 3 5.27 -0.59 -34.35
CA ALA A 3 5.88 0.62 -33.79
C ALA A 3 6.08 0.38 -32.29
N ASN A 4 7.28 0.68 -31.79
CA ASN A 4 7.54 0.69 -30.36
C ASN A 4 6.73 1.87 -29.79
N PRO A 5 5.71 1.64 -28.94
CA PRO A 5 4.92 2.74 -28.40
C PRO A 5 5.83 3.67 -27.61
N GLU A 6 5.70 4.97 -27.82
CA GLU A 6 6.39 5.94 -26.97
C GLU A 6 5.82 5.86 -25.55
N LEU A 7 6.69 5.59 -24.58
CA LEU A 7 6.32 5.49 -23.17
C LEU A 7 5.97 6.87 -22.63
N LYS A 8 4.88 6.97 -21.87
CA LYS A 8 4.42 8.19 -21.21
C LYS A 8 5.16 8.34 -19.89
N LYS A 9 6.11 9.28 -19.85
CA LYS A 9 7.03 9.45 -18.70
C LYS A 9 6.72 10.70 -17.91
N VAL A 10 6.78 10.59 -16.59
CA VAL A 10 6.86 11.73 -15.66
C VAL A 10 8.27 11.77 -15.08
N THR A 11 8.96 12.89 -15.22
CA THR A 11 10.32 13.03 -14.69
C THR A 11 10.50 14.39 -14.02
N PHE A 12 10.98 14.36 -12.79
CA PHE A 12 11.40 15.54 -12.06
C PHE A 12 12.89 15.40 -11.70
N PRO A 13 13.79 15.81 -12.59
CA PRO A 13 15.22 15.45 -12.47
C PRO A 13 15.94 16.19 -11.33
N ALA A 14 15.45 17.36 -10.94
CA ALA A 14 16.06 18.23 -9.94
C ALA A 14 15.15 18.46 -8.70
N LEU A 15 14.03 17.74 -8.59
CA LEU A 15 13.16 17.87 -7.42
C LEU A 15 13.78 17.13 -6.23
N GLU A 16 14.37 17.88 -5.31
CA GLU A 16 15.03 17.30 -4.14
C GLU A 16 14.13 17.22 -2.90
N ASN A 17 13.34 18.27 -2.67
CA ASN A 17 12.62 18.47 -1.41
C ASN A 17 11.17 18.85 -1.66
N VAL A 18 10.24 18.11 -1.08
CA VAL A 18 8.82 18.44 -0.99
C VAL A 18 8.44 18.46 0.48
N SER A 19 7.98 19.61 0.97
CA SER A 19 7.62 19.79 2.39
C SER A 19 6.33 19.07 2.78
N ALA A 20 5.47 18.76 1.81
CA ALA A 20 4.21 18.06 2.00
C ALA A 20 4.21 16.74 1.19
N GLY A 21 3.04 16.30 0.75
CA GLY A 21 2.90 15.10 -0.09
C GLY A 21 2.99 15.39 -1.58
N ILE A 22 3.28 14.34 -2.35
CA ILE A 22 3.17 14.33 -3.81
C ILE A 22 2.01 13.41 -4.18
N LEU A 23 1.12 13.91 -5.05
CA LEU A 23 0.10 13.10 -5.73
C LEU A 23 0.39 13.12 -7.24
N ILE A 24 0.57 11.94 -7.82
CA ILE A 24 0.69 11.74 -9.28
C ILE A 24 -0.50 10.88 -9.71
N ASP A 25 -1.39 11.44 -10.51
CA ASP A 25 -2.60 10.77 -11.01
C ASP A 25 -2.66 10.94 -12.52
N GLY A 26 -2.68 9.84 -13.27
CA GLY A 26 -2.76 9.88 -14.72
C GLY A 26 -2.37 8.59 -15.44
N ASP A 27 -2.27 8.70 -16.76
CA ASP A 27 -1.93 7.61 -17.67
C ASP A 27 -0.43 7.68 -18.00
N PHE A 28 0.38 7.02 -17.16
CA PHE A 28 1.83 7.02 -17.25
C PHE A 28 2.38 5.59 -17.18
N ASP A 29 3.49 5.38 -17.88
CA ASP A 29 4.20 4.11 -17.93
C ASP A 29 5.48 4.15 -17.08
N GLU A 30 6.05 5.34 -16.84
CA GLU A 30 7.27 5.52 -16.05
C GLU A 30 7.23 6.79 -15.18
N ILE A 31 7.78 6.69 -13.96
CA ILE A 31 7.96 7.82 -13.03
C ILE A 31 9.41 7.84 -12.52
N HIS A 32 10.11 8.95 -12.76
CA HIS A 32 11.51 9.13 -12.40
C HIS A 32 11.70 10.35 -11.49
N LEU A 33 12.14 10.10 -10.26
CA LEU A 33 12.38 11.11 -9.21
C LEU A 33 13.82 11.01 -8.67
N PRO A 34 14.86 11.09 -9.54
CA PRO A 34 16.22 10.68 -9.19
C PRO A 34 16.87 11.52 -8.08
N ALA A 35 16.47 12.78 -7.94
CA ALA A 35 17.04 13.69 -6.96
C ALA A 35 16.21 13.80 -5.66
N LEU A 36 15.03 13.16 -5.60
CA LEU A 36 14.10 13.30 -4.48
C LEU A 36 14.68 12.65 -3.21
N LYS A 37 14.83 13.45 -2.16
CA LYS A 37 15.39 13.05 -0.87
C LYS A 37 14.37 13.16 0.26
N HIS A 38 13.53 14.20 0.22
CA HIS A 38 12.61 14.53 1.30
C HIS A 38 11.19 14.72 0.76
N VAL A 39 10.23 13.98 1.34
CA VAL A 39 8.80 14.11 1.07
C VAL A 39 7.99 13.62 2.27
N ALA A 40 6.80 14.17 2.52
CA ALA A 40 5.94 13.68 3.60
C ALA A 40 5.33 12.31 3.25
N TYR A 41 4.78 12.18 2.05
CA TYR A 41 4.23 10.93 1.48
C TYR A 41 4.17 11.03 -0.05
N LEU A 42 4.10 9.88 -0.73
CA LEU A 42 3.95 9.81 -2.18
C LEU A 42 2.77 8.90 -2.53
N ILE A 43 1.82 9.43 -3.29
CA ILE A 43 0.67 8.68 -3.81
C ILE A 43 0.74 8.70 -5.33
N VAL A 44 0.81 7.52 -5.92
CA VAL A 44 0.74 7.33 -7.36
C VAL A 44 -0.53 6.56 -7.68
N LYS A 45 -1.32 7.09 -8.61
CA LYS A 45 -2.46 6.41 -9.23
C LYS A 45 -2.20 6.40 -10.72
N SER A 46 -1.92 5.21 -11.28
CA SER A 46 -1.74 5.07 -12.72
C SER A 46 -2.91 4.33 -13.36
N THR A 47 -3.39 4.85 -14.48
CA THR A 47 -4.28 4.14 -15.40
C THR A 47 -3.53 3.53 -16.60
N GLY A 48 -2.21 3.76 -16.69
CA GLY A 48 -1.32 3.21 -17.72
C GLY A 48 -0.60 1.92 -17.27
N ASP A 49 0.47 1.54 -17.98
CA ASP A 49 1.18 0.26 -17.78
C ASP A 49 2.30 0.33 -16.72
N LEU A 50 2.21 1.25 -15.77
CA LEU A 50 3.22 1.47 -14.72
C LEU A 50 3.40 0.22 -13.83
N ASP A 51 4.61 -0.32 -13.75
CA ASP A 51 4.97 -1.34 -12.75
C ASP A 51 5.16 -0.70 -11.37
N CYS A 52 4.10 -0.72 -10.58
CA CYS A 52 4.04 -0.11 -9.26
C CYS A 52 4.94 -0.84 -8.25
N ARG A 53 5.17 -2.15 -8.42
CA ARG A 53 6.09 -2.91 -7.55
C ARG A 53 7.54 -2.57 -7.83
N ALA A 54 7.93 -2.47 -9.10
CA ALA A 54 9.27 -2.04 -9.50
C ALA A 54 9.53 -0.61 -9.04
N LEU A 55 8.57 0.29 -9.22
CA LEU A 55 8.65 1.66 -8.72
C LEU A 55 8.83 1.69 -7.20
N GLY A 56 8.06 0.90 -6.45
CA GLY A 56 8.18 0.81 -4.99
C GLY A 56 9.54 0.34 -4.50
N LYS A 57 10.14 -0.63 -5.19
CA LYS A 57 11.52 -1.06 -4.91
C LYS A 57 12.53 0.04 -5.23
N ASN A 58 12.37 0.73 -6.35
CA ASN A 58 13.27 1.82 -6.76
C ASN A 58 13.25 2.96 -5.74
N LEU A 59 12.09 3.25 -5.16
CA LEU A 59 11.90 4.29 -4.16
C LEU A 59 12.06 3.81 -2.71
N SER A 60 12.47 2.56 -2.47
CA SER A 60 12.55 1.98 -1.13
C SER A 60 13.57 2.64 -0.20
N SER A 61 14.54 3.37 -0.76
CA SER A 61 15.53 4.14 -0.01
C SER A 61 15.04 5.53 0.41
N LEU A 62 13.89 5.97 -0.11
CA LEU A 62 13.32 7.28 0.20
C LEU A 62 12.78 7.28 1.63
N VAL A 63 13.18 8.28 2.42
CA VAL A 63 12.71 8.47 3.79
C VAL A 63 11.51 9.41 3.79
N PHE A 64 10.38 8.92 4.33
CA PHE A 64 9.16 9.71 4.47
C PHE A 64 9.15 10.49 5.79
N HIS A 65 8.70 11.74 5.72
CA HIS A 65 8.60 12.65 6.87
C HIS A 65 7.14 13.11 7.08
N PRO A 66 6.21 12.19 7.39
CA PRO A 66 4.80 12.54 7.53
C PRO A 66 4.58 13.51 8.69
N ASN A 67 3.64 14.43 8.53
CA ASN A 67 3.13 15.20 9.65
C ASN A 67 2.38 14.26 10.61
N PRO A 68 2.75 14.19 11.90
CA PRO A 68 2.16 13.25 12.85
C PRO A 68 0.66 13.48 13.09
N SER A 69 0.15 14.67 12.84
CA SER A 69 -1.27 15.00 13.08
C SER A 69 -2.18 14.68 11.89
N THR A 70 -1.64 14.60 10.68
CA THR A 70 -2.44 14.54 9.43
C THR A 70 -2.05 13.42 8.47
N ASP A 71 -0.81 12.93 8.58
CA ASP A 71 -0.17 12.05 7.60
C ASP A 71 0.52 10.85 8.25
N GLU A 72 0.37 10.65 9.56
CA GLU A 72 0.96 9.53 10.28
C GLU A 72 0.59 8.19 9.62
N GLY A 73 1.61 7.33 9.44
CA GLY A 73 1.46 6.03 8.76
C GLY A 73 1.43 6.09 7.23
N LYS A 74 1.41 7.29 6.62
CA LYS A 74 1.54 7.43 5.16
C LYS A 74 3.00 7.31 4.75
N GLY A 75 3.24 6.53 3.70
CA GLY A 75 4.54 6.39 3.05
C GLY A 75 4.39 6.52 1.54
N PHE A 76 4.91 5.54 0.79
CA PHE A 76 4.65 5.40 -0.64
C PHE A 76 3.48 4.44 -0.88
N THR A 77 2.49 4.90 -1.65
CA THR A 77 1.43 4.04 -2.20
C THR A 77 1.39 4.18 -3.71
N CYS A 78 1.25 3.05 -4.39
CA CYS A 78 1.11 2.98 -5.83
C CYS A 78 -0.09 2.10 -6.16
N TRP A 79 -1.09 2.70 -6.79
CA TRP A 79 -2.34 2.05 -7.13
C TRP A 79 -2.49 1.92 -8.64
N THR A 80 -2.90 0.72 -9.05
CA THR A 80 -3.30 0.35 -10.41
C THR A 80 -4.60 -0.46 -10.35
N PHE A 81 -5.27 -0.61 -11.51
CA PHE A 81 -6.44 -1.49 -11.65
C PHE A 81 -6.10 -2.95 -11.35
N ASP A 82 -4.95 -3.45 -11.79
CA ASP A 82 -4.46 -4.77 -11.40
C ASP A 82 -4.03 -4.77 -9.93
N GLU A 83 -4.75 -5.54 -9.11
CA GLU A 83 -4.48 -5.65 -7.67
C GLU A 83 -3.13 -6.31 -7.39
N ASN A 84 -2.66 -7.16 -8.31
CA ASN A 84 -1.38 -7.82 -8.18
C ASN A 84 -0.22 -6.88 -8.47
N ASN A 85 -0.45 -5.70 -9.06
CA ASN A 85 0.57 -4.69 -9.32
C ASN A 85 0.61 -3.58 -8.27
N ARG A 86 -0.34 -3.53 -7.32
CA ARG A 86 -0.35 -2.50 -6.27
C ARG A 86 0.86 -2.61 -5.33
N TYR A 87 1.26 -1.47 -4.75
CA TYR A 87 2.35 -1.37 -3.79
C TYR A 87 2.00 -0.41 -2.65
N ASN A 88 2.40 -0.77 -1.42
CA ASN A 88 2.32 0.10 -0.25
C ASN A 88 3.55 -0.13 0.63
N SER A 89 4.36 0.91 0.86
CA SER A 89 5.59 0.80 1.64
C SER A 89 5.35 0.48 3.12
N SER A 90 4.14 0.71 3.63
CA SER A 90 3.79 0.41 5.02
C SER A 90 3.36 -1.05 5.23
N ASP A 91 3.18 -1.83 4.16
CA ASP A 91 2.83 -3.24 4.28
C ASP A 91 4.04 -4.04 4.78
N PRO A 92 3.85 -5.03 5.68
CA PRO A 92 4.95 -5.84 6.21
C PRO A 92 5.61 -6.74 5.14
N ASN A 93 4.91 -7.01 4.03
CA ASN A 93 5.47 -7.69 2.87
C ASN A 93 4.98 -7.02 1.56
N PRO A 94 5.54 -5.85 1.20
CA PRO A 94 5.03 -5.00 0.13
C PRO A 94 5.24 -5.61 -1.27
N THR A 95 5.99 -6.72 -1.35
CA THR A 95 6.31 -7.43 -2.59
C THR A 95 5.53 -8.75 -2.74
N SER A 96 4.70 -9.13 -1.77
CA SER A 96 3.88 -10.33 -1.90
C SER A 96 2.75 -10.09 -2.91
N PRO A 97 2.50 -11.02 -3.85
CA PRO A 97 1.23 -11.10 -4.54
C PRO A 97 0.10 -11.11 -3.51
N ASN A 98 -0.99 -10.39 -3.74
CA ASN A 98 -2.18 -10.55 -2.92
C ASN A 98 -2.55 -12.05 -2.97
N PRO A 99 -2.70 -12.76 -1.84
CA PRO A 99 -2.91 -14.22 -1.85
C PRO A 99 -4.28 -14.66 -2.38
N ASN A 100 -4.95 -13.88 -3.24
CA ASN A 100 -6.16 -14.36 -3.88
C ASN A 100 -6.34 -13.87 -5.31
N PRO A 101 -6.05 -14.77 -6.27
CA PRO A 101 -6.95 -14.99 -7.38
C PRO A 101 -7.19 -16.50 -7.58
N THR A 102 -8.40 -16.95 -7.22
CA THR A 102 -9.08 -18.13 -7.76
C THR A 102 -8.41 -19.49 -7.54
N THR A 103 -8.71 -20.13 -6.40
CA THR A 103 -8.80 -21.59 -6.35
C THR A 103 -9.90 -22.04 -7.33
N PRO A 104 -9.64 -22.92 -8.31
CA PRO A 104 -10.71 -23.54 -9.08
C PRO A 104 -11.47 -24.49 -8.14
N ASN A 105 -12.73 -24.19 -7.90
CA ASN A 105 -13.64 -25.07 -7.18
C ASN A 105 -14.09 -26.21 -8.13
N PRO A 106 -13.85 -27.50 -7.84
CA PRO A 106 -14.76 -28.54 -8.27
C PRO A 106 -15.88 -28.64 -7.22
N GLU A 107 -17.12 -28.51 -7.69
CA GLU A 107 -18.37 -28.58 -6.92
C GLU A 107 -18.33 -29.50 -5.70
N LYS A 108 -18.67 -28.96 -4.52
CA LYS A 108 -19.46 -29.70 -3.53
C LYS A 108 -20.38 -28.78 -2.72
N LYS A 109 -21.60 -28.65 -3.25
CA LYS A 109 -22.90 -28.54 -2.57
C LYS A 109 -22.91 -27.97 -1.14
N SER A 110 -23.40 -26.72 -1.06
CA SER A 110 -24.24 -26.12 -0.01
C SER A 110 -24.60 -27.00 1.19
N GLU A 111 -24.19 -26.60 2.40
CA GLU A 111 -25.01 -26.63 3.63
C GLU A 111 -24.57 -25.52 4.61
N GLY A 112 -25.54 -24.69 5.04
CA GLY A 112 -25.70 -24.32 6.45
C GLY A 112 -24.79 -23.26 7.09
N VAL A 113 -25.36 -22.05 7.23
CA VAL A 113 -25.18 -21.06 8.32
C VAL A 113 -24.50 -21.58 9.60
N LEU A 114 -23.51 -20.82 10.10
CA LEU A 114 -23.35 -20.63 11.55
C LEU A 114 -22.69 -19.28 11.88
N VAL A 115 -23.52 -18.27 12.14
CA VAL A 115 -23.15 -17.16 13.02
C VAL A 115 -23.11 -17.74 14.43
N ARG A 116 -21.94 -17.79 15.07
CA ARG A 116 -21.84 -18.14 16.49
C ARG A 116 -21.18 -17.02 17.29
N ALA A 117 -22.03 -16.20 17.88
CA ALA A 117 -21.79 -15.60 19.18
C ALA A 117 -21.72 -16.69 20.27
N GLY A 118 -20.86 -16.49 21.25
CA GLY A 118 -20.79 -17.22 22.54
C GLY A 118 -19.78 -16.45 23.40
N LEU A 119 -20.17 -15.48 24.23
CA LEU A 119 -20.92 -15.52 25.50
C LEU A 119 -20.23 -16.32 26.62
N LEU A 120 -19.96 -15.59 27.72
CA LEU A 120 -19.78 -15.98 29.12
C LEU A 120 -18.39 -16.40 29.62
N GLY A 121 -17.83 -15.52 30.46
CA GLY A 121 -16.71 -15.78 31.35
C GLY A 121 -16.52 -14.66 32.39
N SER A 122 -17.58 -14.26 33.10
CA SER A 122 -17.47 -13.48 34.34
C SER A 122 -17.35 -14.47 35.49
N LEU A 123 -16.24 -14.48 36.22
CA LEU A 123 -16.18 -14.94 37.61
C LEU A 123 -15.03 -14.27 38.36
N PHE A 124 -15.40 -13.82 39.56
CA PHE A 124 -14.68 -13.06 40.56
C PHE A 124 -13.30 -13.61 40.97
N SER A 125 -12.37 -12.71 41.31
CA SER A 125 -11.46 -12.93 42.43
C SER A 125 -11.21 -11.63 43.18
N LEU A 126 -11.73 -11.60 44.41
CA LEU A 126 -11.33 -10.65 45.45
C LEU A 126 -9.84 -10.86 45.78
N MET A 127 -9.11 -9.77 45.91
CA MET A 127 -7.95 -9.69 46.80
C MET A 127 -8.10 -8.44 47.65
N VAL A 128 -8.44 -8.66 48.91
CA VAL A 128 -8.42 -7.68 50.01
C VAL A 128 -7.05 -7.80 50.67
N MET A 129 -6.33 -6.68 50.81
CA MET A 129 -5.35 -6.36 51.87
C MET A 129 -4.81 -4.95 51.55
N ALA A 130 -5.25 -3.84 52.16
CA ALA A 130 -5.20 -3.39 53.55
C ALA A 130 -3.84 -2.75 53.97
N ILE A 131 -3.97 -1.59 54.63
CA ILE A 131 -3.07 -0.90 55.60
C ILE A 131 -1.83 -0.18 55.00
N PHE A 132 -1.53 1.12 55.20
CA PHE A 132 -1.90 2.20 56.15
C PHE A 132 -2.20 3.52 55.42
#